data_AF-A0A1H2CDY6-F1
#
_entry.id   AF-A0A1H2CDY6-F1
#
_cell.length_a   1.000
_cell.length_b   1.000
_cell.length_c   1.000
_cell.angle_alpha   90.00
_cell.angle_beta   90.00
_cell.angle_gamma   90.00
#
_symmetry.space_group_name_H-M   'P 1'
#
loop_
_entity.id
_entity.type
_entity.pdbx_description
1 polymer ?
#
loop_
_entity_poly.entity_id
_entity_poly.type
_entity_poly.pdbx_seq_one_letter_code
_entity_poly.pdbx_strand_id
1 'polypeptide(L)'
;MPHRVDEGLAITLKRVASILKSSEIPFALGGSFAVYARGGYSSDHDVDFLIREQDKDRALQELSQAGFETEQPPEDWLVKVFDEGRMVDLIFRPVESPVDDETLADTEQISVEAINMPVVSATRLMVHKLLSYSQHYCDFATGLPVARSLREQIDWERVRRETGDSPYAEAFFVLLDRLDVAPHPDRELRVGG
;
A
#
# COMPACT_ATOMS: atom_id res chain seq x y z
N MET A 1 18.18 -7.82 12.62
CA MET A 1 17.56 -7.05 13.73
C MET A 1 16.08 -6.93 13.39
N PRO A 2 15.13 -7.18 14.31
CA PRO A 2 13.74 -6.81 14.04
C PRO A 2 13.69 -5.30 13.89
N HIS A 3 13.27 -4.82 12.72
CA HIS A 3 13.08 -3.39 12.48
C HIS A 3 11.91 -2.92 13.36
N ARG A 4 12.22 -2.07 14.33
CA ARG A 4 11.23 -1.43 15.18
C ARG A 4 10.70 -0.22 14.41
N VAL A 5 9.39 -0.19 14.18
CA VAL A 5 8.70 0.98 13.64
C VAL A 5 9.09 2.20 14.50
N ASP A 6 9.38 3.32 13.84
CA ASP A 6 9.59 4.59 14.56
C ASP A 6 8.34 4.88 15.40
N GLU A 7 8.52 4.92 16.74
CA GLU A 7 7.43 5.14 17.68
C GLU A 7 6.66 6.44 17.37
N GLY A 8 7.37 7.46 16.90
CA GLY A 8 6.76 8.73 16.52
C GLY A 8 5.86 8.60 15.29
N LEU A 9 6.31 7.83 14.28
CA LEU A 9 5.52 7.60 13.07
C LEU A 9 4.29 6.74 13.35
N ALA A 10 4.41 5.72 14.20
CA ALA A 10 3.28 4.94 14.68
C ALA A 10 2.24 5.82 15.40
N ILE A 11 2.68 6.79 16.21
CA ILE A 11 1.77 7.76 16.85
C ILE A 11 1.08 8.63 15.79
N THR A 12 1.81 9.16 14.82
CA THR A 12 1.26 9.98 13.74
C THR A 12 0.23 9.20 12.92
N LEU A 13 0.53 7.97 12.49
CA LEU A 13 -0.41 7.07 11.80
C LEU A 13 -1.71 6.91 12.60
N LYS A 14 -1.59 6.64 13.90
CA LYS A 14 -2.74 6.44 14.79
C LYS A 14 -3.62 7.68 14.89
N ARG A 15 -3.00 8.87 14.97
CA ARG A 15 -3.72 10.14 15.01
C ARG A 15 -4.48 10.39 13.71
N VAL A 16 -3.84 10.21 12.56
CA VAL A 16 -4.50 10.36 11.24
C VAL A 16 -5.67 9.39 11.12
N ALA A 17 -5.45 8.09 11.37
CA ALA A 17 -6.51 7.08 11.30
C ALA A 17 -7.68 7.39 12.25
N SER A 18 -7.40 7.88 13.46
CA SER A 18 -8.44 8.27 14.42
C SER A 18 -9.28 9.43 13.91
N ILE A 19 -8.67 10.44 13.29
CA ILE A 19 -9.35 11.63 12.75
C ILE A 19 -10.22 11.24 11.56
N LEU A 20 -9.66 10.52 10.58
CA LEU A 20 -10.42 10.04 9.42
C LEU A 20 -11.64 9.21 9.86
N LYS A 21 -11.47 8.36 10.88
CA LYS A 21 -12.55 7.54 11.45
C LYS A 21 -13.60 8.37 12.17
N SER A 22 -13.21 9.33 13.03
CA SER A 22 -14.17 10.17 13.77
C SER A 22 -14.94 11.12 12.86
N SER A 23 -14.33 11.51 11.73
CA SER A 23 -14.93 12.40 10.74
C SER A 23 -15.67 11.61 9.64
N GLU A 24 -15.85 10.29 9.79
CA GLU A 24 -16.57 9.42 8.84
C GLU A 24 -16.06 9.53 7.40
N ILE A 25 -14.75 9.69 7.23
CA ILE A 25 -14.08 9.72 5.93
C ILE A 25 -13.62 8.30 5.62
N PRO A 26 -14.11 7.64 4.55
CA PRO A 26 -13.62 6.32 4.16
C PRO A 26 -12.15 6.36 3.76
N PHE A 27 -11.37 5.42 4.28
CA PHE A 27 -9.95 5.31 4.00
C PHE A 27 -9.47 3.86 4.04
N ALA A 28 -8.25 3.61 3.60
CA ALA A 28 -7.54 2.36 3.82
C ALA A 28 -6.04 2.61 4.04
N LEU A 29 -5.40 1.88 4.95
CA LEU A 29 -3.95 1.91 5.09
C LEU A 29 -3.30 1.18 3.89
N GLY A 30 -2.39 1.86 3.22
CA GLY A 30 -1.67 1.37 2.05
C GLY A 30 -0.15 1.32 2.24
N GLY A 31 0.53 1.13 1.11
CA GLY A 31 1.98 1.23 1.01
C GLY A 31 2.76 0.35 2.00
N SER A 32 3.89 0.88 2.45
CA SER A 32 4.91 0.16 3.20
C SER A 32 4.42 -0.26 4.61
N PHE A 33 3.62 0.60 5.25
CA PHE A 33 3.03 0.32 6.56
C PHE A 33 1.92 -0.75 6.49
N ALA A 34 1.17 -0.83 5.39
CA ALA A 34 0.22 -1.92 5.17
C ALA A 34 0.93 -3.27 4.99
N VAL A 35 2.08 -3.30 4.32
CA VAL A 35 2.92 -4.51 4.24
C VAL A 35 3.37 -4.94 5.64
N TYR A 36 3.86 -4.00 6.45
CA TYR A 36 4.23 -4.27 7.84
C TYR A 36 3.06 -4.81 8.67
N ALA A 37 1.88 -4.17 8.59
CA ALA A 37 0.66 -4.59 9.28
C ALA A 37 0.23 -6.04 8.94
N ARG A 38 0.56 -6.51 7.73
CA ARG A 38 0.30 -7.88 7.26
C ARG A 38 1.41 -8.88 7.63
N GLY A 39 2.38 -8.48 8.45
CA GLY A 39 3.52 -9.31 8.84
C GLY A 39 4.61 -9.41 7.77
N GLY A 40 4.55 -8.55 6.75
CA GLY A 40 5.51 -8.51 5.66
C GLY A 40 6.81 -7.80 6.02
N TYR A 41 7.82 -7.95 5.16
CA TYR A 41 9.04 -7.17 5.24
C TYR A 41 8.84 -5.80 4.58
N SER A 42 9.10 -4.73 5.33
CA SER A 42 9.14 -3.36 4.82
C SER A 42 10.45 -2.68 5.23
N SER A 43 11.18 -2.12 4.27
CA SER A 43 12.43 -1.37 4.50
C SER A 43 12.19 0.10 4.81
N ASP A 44 11.14 0.66 4.20
CA ASP A 44 10.71 2.03 4.36
C ASP A 44 9.43 1.99 5.21
N HIS A 45 9.29 2.98 6.08
CA HIS A 45 8.09 3.16 6.87
C HIS A 45 7.59 4.56 6.55
N ASP A 46 6.99 4.70 5.37
CA ASP A 46 6.14 5.84 5.07
C ASP A 46 4.70 5.45 5.37
N VAL A 47 3.89 6.41 5.82
CA VAL A 47 2.49 6.18 6.13
C VAL A 47 1.65 6.65 4.96
N ASP A 48 1.02 5.70 4.29
CA ASP A 48 0.15 5.94 3.15
C ASP A 48 -1.29 5.59 3.52
N PHE A 49 -2.21 6.54 3.33
CA PHE A 49 -3.64 6.27 3.38
C PHE A 49 -4.26 6.47 1.99
N LEU A 50 -5.04 5.50 1.54
CA LEU A 50 -5.91 5.66 0.39
C LEU A 50 -7.20 6.35 0.82
N ILE A 51 -7.59 7.41 0.12
CA ILE A 51 -8.85 8.14 0.30
C ILE A 51 -9.47 8.44 -1.06
N ARG A 52 -10.79 8.65 -1.14
CA ARG A 52 -11.40 9.10 -2.40
C ARG A 52 -11.04 10.57 -2.67
N GLU A 53 -10.86 10.93 -3.93
CA GLU A 53 -10.48 12.29 -4.33
C GLU A 53 -11.49 13.34 -3.85
N GLN A 54 -12.79 13.01 -3.89
CA GLN A 54 -13.87 13.87 -3.40
C GLN A 54 -13.82 14.14 -1.88
N ASP A 55 -13.13 13.27 -1.12
CA ASP A 55 -13.00 13.38 0.33
C ASP A 55 -11.72 14.16 0.74
N LYS A 56 -10.83 14.51 -0.21
CA LYS A 56 -9.50 15.10 0.08
C LYS A 56 -9.58 16.43 0.83
N ASP A 57 -10.43 17.36 0.40
CA ASP A 57 -10.50 18.70 0.99
C ASP A 57 -11.05 18.63 2.41
N ARG A 58 -12.02 17.74 2.64
CA ARG A 58 -12.56 17.45 3.97
C ARG A 58 -11.50 16.81 4.86
N ALA A 59 -10.74 15.83 4.36
CA ALA A 59 -9.67 15.19 5.11
C ALA A 59 -8.61 16.20 5.57
N LEU A 60 -8.15 17.07 4.67
CA LEU A 60 -7.19 18.13 4.98
C LEU A 60 -7.74 19.11 6.02
N GLN A 61 -9.00 19.52 5.90
CA GLN A 61 -9.63 20.42 6.86
C GLN A 61 -9.67 19.81 8.27
N GLU A 62 -10.12 18.56 8.40
CA GLU A 62 -10.23 17.87 9.70
C GLU A 62 -8.85 17.65 10.34
N LEU A 63 -7.86 17.26 9.52
CA LEU A 63 -6.47 17.07 9.98
C LEU A 63 -5.84 18.40 10.39
N SER A 64 -6.05 19.48 9.63
CA SER A 64 -5.56 20.82 9.98
C SER A 64 -6.16 21.32 11.29
N GLN A 65 -7.45 21.10 11.54
CA GLN A 65 -8.11 21.45 12.81
C GLN A 65 -7.53 20.67 14.00
N ALA A 66 -7.03 19.46 13.76
CA ALA A 66 -6.34 18.65 14.76
C ALA A 66 -4.84 18.99 14.93
N GLY A 67 -4.37 20.05 14.27
CA GLY A 67 -3.01 20.58 14.40
C GLY A 67 -1.98 20.00 13.43
N PHE A 68 -2.40 19.30 12.38
CA PHE A 68 -1.49 18.85 11.32
C PHE A 68 -1.18 20.01 10.35
N GLU A 69 0.05 20.06 9.86
CA GLU A 69 0.38 20.89 8.71
C GLU A 69 -0.08 20.15 7.44
N THR A 70 -0.73 20.86 6.52
CA THR A 70 -1.29 20.27 5.30
C THR A 70 -0.62 20.85 4.06
N GLU A 71 -0.31 20.01 3.08
CA GLU A 71 0.28 20.43 1.81
C GLU A 71 -0.50 19.79 0.65
N GLN A 72 -0.83 20.61 -0.35
CA GLN A 72 -1.32 20.14 -1.64
C GLN A 72 -0.19 20.38 -2.66
N PRO A 73 0.66 19.38 -2.89
CA PRO A 73 1.76 19.54 -3.82
C PRO A 73 1.21 19.51 -5.27
N PRO A 74 2.01 19.88 -6.30
CA PRO A 74 1.52 19.94 -7.69
C PRO A 74 1.13 18.58 -8.28
N GLU A 75 1.44 17.48 -7.59
CA GLU A 75 1.05 16.12 -7.93
C GLU A 75 -0.47 15.91 -7.86
N ASP A 76 -1.09 15.63 -9.00
CA ASP A 76 -2.53 15.34 -9.10
C ASP A 76 -2.91 13.92 -8.62
N TRP A 77 -2.26 13.37 -7.60
CA TRP A 77 -2.56 12.01 -7.12
C TRP A 77 -2.55 11.82 -5.59
N LEU A 78 -2.06 12.82 -4.84
CA LEU A 78 -2.05 12.80 -3.38
C LEU A 78 -2.15 14.21 -2.79
N VAL A 79 -2.42 14.26 -1.49
CA VAL A 79 -2.13 15.41 -0.63
C VAL A 79 -1.33 14.93 0.57
N LYS A 80 -0.56 15.82 1.22
CA LYS A 80 0.31 15.46 2.35
C LYS A 80 -0.17 16.11 3.63
N VAL A 81 0.05 15.42 4.74
CA VAL A 81 -0.05 16.01 6.07
C VAL A 81 1.19 15.70 6.90
N PHE A 82 1.53 16.60 7.82
CA PHE A 82 2.70 16.48 8.67
C PHE A 82 2.35 16.61 10.15
N ASP A 83 2.99 15.77 10.96
CA ASP A 83 2.90 15.79 12.42
C ASP A 83 4.30 15.87 13.01
N GLU A 84 4.68 17.04 13.51
CA GLU A 84 6.04 17.29 14.03
C GLU A 84 7.15 16.91 13.02
N GLY A 85 6.91 17.20 11.73
CA GLY A 85 7.83 16.87 10.63
C GLY A 85 7.73 15.43 10.10
N ARG A 86 6.87 14.58 10.67
CA ARG A 86 6.59 13.22 10.14
C ARG A 86 5.51 13.31 9.08
N MET A 87 5.82 12.86 7.87
CA MET A 87 4.92 12.93 6.71
C MET A 87 3.93 11.76 6.70
N VAL A 88 2.72 12.04 6.23
CA VAL A 88 1.71 11.05 5.85
C VAL A 88 1.15 11.45 4.48
N ASP A 89 1.13 10.50 3.55
CA ASP A 89 0.53 10.68 2.24
C ASP A 89 -0.93 10.24 2.27
N LEU A 90 -1.83 11.12 1.79
CA LEU A 90 -3.23 10.81 1.51
C LEU A 90 -3.39 10.68 0.01
N ILE A 91 -3.34 9.44 -0.48
CA ILE A 91 -3.31 9.09 -1.88
C ILE A 91 -4.74 8.89 -2.37
N PHE A 92 -5.12 9.60 -3.44
CA PHE A 92 -6.45 9.45 -4.06
C PHE A 92 -6.41 8.92 -5.48
N ARG A 93 -5.22 8.77 -6.06
CA ARG A 93 -5.03 8.16 -7.39
C ARG A 93 -3.78 7.26 -7.44
N PRO A 94 -3.74 6.12 -6.72
CA PRO A 94 -2.60 5.21 -6.77
C PRO A 94 -2.43 4.66 -8.18
N VAL A 95 -1.22 4.81 -8.72
CA VAL A 95 -0.83 4.25 -10.02
C VAL A 95 -1.82 4.59 -11.15
N GLU A 96 -2.14 5.89 -11.24
CA GLU A 96 -3.05 6.47 -12.24
C GLU A 96 -4.51 5.98 -12.14
N SER A 97 -4.86 5.15 -11.15
CA SER A 97 -6.21 4.65 -10.92
C SER A 97 -6.85 5.39 -9.75
N PRO A 98 -8.08 5.93 -9.88
CA PRO A 98 -8.73 6.63 -8.77
C PRO A 98 -9.06 5.65 -7.64
N VAL A 99 -8.94 6.11 -6.39
CA VAL A 99 -9.49 5.38 -5.25
C VAL A 99 -11.01 5.53 -5.27
N ASP A 100 -11.69 4.40 -5.38
CA ASP A 100 -13.14 4.28 -5.39
C ASP A 100 -13.65 3.31 -4.31
N ASP A 101 -14.95 3.05 -4.30
CA ASP A 101 -15.56 2.16 -3.33
C ASP A 101 -15.09 0.71 -3.48
N GLU A 102 -14.71 0.27 -4.70
CA GLU A 102 -14.13 -1.07 -4.92
C GLU A 102 -12.73 -1.15 -4.28
N THR A 103 -11.92 -0.11 -4.46
CA THR A 103 -10.59 0.01 -3.83
C THR A 103 -10.69 -0.04 -2.32
N LEU A 104 -11.66 0.67 -1.73
CA LEU A 104 -11.87 0.68 -0.28
C LEU A 104 -12.57 -0.58 0.26
N ALA A 105 -13.31 -1.31 -0.59
CA ALA A 105 -13.87 -2.62 -0.25
C ALA A 105 -12.82 -3.75 -0.28
N ASP A 106 -11.73 -3.59 -1.04
CA ASP A 106 -10.60 -4.53 -1.12
C ASP A 106 -9.63 -4.39 0.07
N THR A 107 -10.21 -4.44 1.28
CA THR A 107 -9.51 -4.21 2.55
C THR A 107 -9.91 -5.22 3.62
N GLU A 108 -9.04 -5.41 4.60
CA GLU A 108 -9.32 -6.19 5.81
C GLU A 108 -9.13 -5.32 7.05
N GLN A 109 -9.97 -5.50 8.07
CA GLN A 109 -9.77 -4.82 9.36
C GLN A 109 -8.62 -5.50 10.12
N ILE A 110 -7.51 -4.78 10.27
CA ILE A 110 -6.31 -5.27 10.97
C ILE A 110 -6.00 -4.33 12.14
N SER A 111 -5.55 -4.90 13.26
CA SER A 111 -5.03 -4.14 14.41
C SER A 111 -3.61 -3.68 14.10
N VAL A 112 -3.45 -2.40 13.74
CA VAL A 112 -2.15 -1.77 13.49
C VAL A 112 -1.80 -0.89 14.70
N GLU A 113 -0.73 -1.23 15.42
CA GLU A 113 -0.30 -0.47 16.61
C GLU A 113 -1.42 -0.25 17.65
N ALA A 114 -2.28 -1.26 17.84
CA ALA A 114 -3.47 -1.26 18.69
C ALA A 114 -4.67 -0.41 18.21
N ILE A 115 -4.68 0.03 16.94
CA ILE A 115 -5.86 0.62 16.29
C ILE A 115 -6.36 -0.29 15.17
N ASN A 116 -7.63 -0.70 15.26
CA ASN A 116 -8.30 -1.41 14.17
C ASN A 116 -8.68 -0.44 13.05
N MET A 117 -8.16 -0.71 11.86
CA MET A 117 -8.42 0.07 10.65
C MET A 117 -8.44 -0.82 9.40
N PRO A 118 -9.11 -0.38 8.31
CA PRO A 118 -9.03 -1.04 7.01
C PRO A 118 -7.60 -0.99 6.47
N VAL A 119 -7.05 -2.14 6.08
CA VAL A 119 -5.74 -2.28 5.44
C VAL A 119 -5.92 -2.94 4.07
N VAL A 120 -5.37 -2.32 3.03
CA VAL A 120 -5.44 -2.81 1.64
C VAL A 120 -4.95 -4.25 1.55
N SER A 121 -5.61 -5.08 0.72
CA SER A 121 -5.25 -6.49 0.55
C SER A 121 -3.80 -6.68 0.05
N ALA A 122 -3.16 -7.78 0.44
CA ALA A 122 -1.80 -8.09 -0.02
C ALA A 122 -1.72 -8.16 -1.55
N THR A 123 -2.76 -8.71 -2.19
CA THR A 123 -2.93 -8.73 -3.64
C THR A 123 -2.88 -7.32 -4.23
N ARG A 124 -3.68 -6.39 -3.70
CA ARG A 124 -3.73 -5.02 -4.23
C ARG A 124 -2.43 -4.26 -3.97
N LEU A 125 -1.80 -4.45 -2.81
CA LEU A 125 -0.46 -3.91 -2.54
C LEU A 125 0.55 -4.38 -3.58
N MET A 126 0.50 -5.65 -3.98
CA MET A 126 1.37 -6.20 -5.02
C MET A 126 1.05 -5.62 -6.41
N VAL A 127 -0.23 -5.49 -6.77
CA VAL A 127 -0.65 -4.81 -8.01
C VAL A 127 -0.10 -3.39 -8.07
N HIS A 128 -0.34 -2.58 -7.03
CA HIS A 128 0.17 -1.21 -6.97
C HIS A 128 1.70 -1.16 -7.08
N LYS A 129 2.40 -2.08 -6.41
CA LYS A 129 3.86 -2.15 -6.46
C LYS A 129 4.37 -2.42 -7.86
N LEU A 130 3.80 -3.39 -8.57
CA LEU A 130 4.25 -3.75 -9.93
C LEU A 130 3.88 -2.69 -10.97
N LEU A 131 2.71 -2.06 -10.83
CA LEU A 131 2.29 -1.01 -11.75
C LEU A 131 3.04 0.32 -11.50
N SER A 132 3.63 0.53 -10.32
CA SER A 132 4.47 1.72 -10.05
C SER A 132 5.79 1.73 -10.82
N TYR A 133 6.18 0.60 -11.42
CA TYR A 133 7.41 0.51 -12.18
C TYR A 133 7.30 1.20 -13.55
N SER A 134 8.34 1.95 -13.91
CA SER A 134 8.44 2.73 -15.14
C SER A 134 9.88 2.81 -15.62
N GLN A 135 10.11 3.49 -16.75
CA GLN A 135 11.46 3.74 -17.27
C GLN A 135 12.34 4.56 -16.32
N HIS A 136 11.71 5.32 -15.40
CA HIS A 136 12.40 6.17 -14.43
C HIS A 136 12.56 5.50 -13.06
N TYR A 137 11.80 4.43 -12.80
CA TYR A 137 11.82 3.74 -11.52
C TYR A 137 11.46 2.27 -11.70
N CYS A 138 12.44 1.38 -11.59
CA CYS A 138 12.22 -0.06 -11.62
C CYS A 138 13.21 -0.74 -10.69
N ASP A 139 12.94 -0.68 -9.38
CA ASP A 139 13.77 -1.34 -8.38
C ASP A 139 13.07 -2.59 -7.82
N PHE A 140 13.45 -3.75 -8.34
CA PHE A 140 12.95 -5.04 -7.86
C PHE A 140 13.45 -5.40 -6.46
N ALA A 141 14.51 -4.76 -5.95
CA ALA A 141 14.96 -4.98 -4.57
C ALA A 141 13.92 -4.51 -3.55
N THR A 142 13.03 -3.60 -3.95
CA THR A 142 11.91 -3.13 -3.10
C THR A 142 10.64 -3.99 -3.26
N GLY A 143 10.43 -4.63 -4.42
CA GLY A 143 9.25 -5.47 -4.67
C GLY A 143 9.41 -6.91 -4.18
N LEU A 144 10.61 -7.49 -4.35
CA LEU A 144 10.87 -8.89 -4.04
C LEU A 144 10.68 -9.26 -2.56
N PRO A 145 11.09 -8.43 -1.58
CA PRO A 145 10.82 -8.72 -0.18
C PRO A 145 9.32 -8.74 0.16
N VAL A 146 8.53 -7.83 -0.44
CA VAL A 146 7.07 -7.80 -0.27
C VAL A 146 6.45 -9.07 -0.85
N ALA A 147 6.81 -9.42 -2.09
CA ALA A 147 6.35 -10.63 -2.76
C ALA A 147 6.65 -11.90 -1.96
N ARG A 148 7.86 -12.02 -1.40
CA ARG A 148 8.26 -13.17 -0.58
C ARG A 148 7.55 -13.25 0.75
N SER A 149 7.46 -12.12 1.46
CA SER A 149 6.93 -12.07 2.82
C SER A 149 5.41 -12.21 2.88
N LEU A 150 4.70 -11.75 1.85
CA LEU A 150 3.24 -11.86 1.74
C LEU A 150 2.78 -12.97 0.79
N ARG A 151 3.68 -13.87 0.37
CA ARG A 151 3.42 -14.89 -0.67
C ARG A 151 2.08 -15.61 -0.54
N GLU A 152 1.76 -16.09 0.65
CA GLU A 152 0.57 -16.90 0.92
C GLU A 152 -0.72 -16.07 1.06
N GLN A 153 -0.59 -14.74 1.15
CA GLN A 153 -1.72 -13.80 1.21
C GLN A 153 -2.06 -13.22 -0.16
N ILE A 154 -1.18 -13.36 -1.15
CA ILE A 154 -1.32 -12.77 -2.48
C ILE A 154 -2.08 -13.74 -3.39
N ASP A 155 -3.18 -13.27 -3.97
CA ASP A 155 -3.83 -13.91 -5.11
C ASP A 155 -3.02 -13.60 -6.37
N TRP A 156 -2.10 -14.50 -6.69
CA TRP A 156 -1.17 -14.35 -7.81
C TRP A 156 -1.86 -14.37 -9.18
N GLU A 157 -3.00 -15.04 -9.32
CA GLU A 157 -3.76 -15.03 -10.58
C GLU A 157 -4.35 -13.65 -10.84
N ARG A 158 -4.90 -13.03 -9.79
CA ARG A 158 -5.40 -11.66 -9.85
C ARG A 158 -4.29 -10.65 -10.12
N VAL A 159 -3.11 -10.76 -9.48
CA VAL A 159 -1.98 -9.88 -9.79
C VAL A 159 -1.60 -10.01 -11.27
N ARG A 160 -1.42 -11.23 -11.79
CA ARG A 160 -1.06 -11.43 -13.22
C ARG A 160 -2.09 -10.81 -14.16
N ARG A 161 -3.38 -10.95 -13.85
CA ARG A 161 -4.47 -10.38 -14.67
C ARG A 161 -4.46 -8.85 -14.65
N GLU A 162 -4.33 -8.23 -13.48
CA GLU A 162 -4.39 -6.76 -13.33
C GLU A 162 -3.11 -6.06 -13.80
N THR A 163 -1.98 -6.76 -13.84
CA THR A 163 -0.70 -6.20 -14.29
C THR A 163 -0.28 -6.68 -15.68
N GLY A 164 -1.18 -7.31 -16.44
CA GLY A 164 -0.85 -8.03 -17.68
C GLY A 164 -0.25 -7.16 -18.79
N ASP A 165 -0.56 -5.86 -18.80
CA ASP A 165 -0.05 -4.92 -19.80
C ASP A 165 1.31 -4.30 -19.41
N SER A 166 1.85 -4.61 -18.22
CA SER A 166 3.13 -4.05 -17.74
C SER A 166 4.31 -4.96 -18.09
N PRO A 167 5.24 -4.53 -18.96
CA PRO A 167 6.45 -5.30 -19.26
C PRO A 167 7.37 -5.45 -18.03
N TYR A 168 7.29 -4.52 -17.08
CA TYR A 168 8.01 -4.60 -15.81
C TYR A 168 7.44 -5.71 -14.91
N ALA A 169 6.10 -5.82 -14.85
CA ALA A 169 5.46 -6.89 -14.11
C ALA A 169 5.77 -8.26 -14.75
N GLU A 170 5.74 -8.35 -16.09
CA GLU A 170 6.14 -9.56 -16.82
C GLU A 170 7.57 -10.00 -16.43
N ALA A 171 8.54 -9.08 -16.50
CA ALA A 171 9.92 -9.36 -16.11
C ALA A 171 10.05 -9.76 -14.62
N PHE A 172 9.27 -9.12 -13.74
CA PHE A 172 9.25 -9.45 -12.32
C PHE A 172 8.71 -10.87 -12.08
N PHE A 173 7.66 -11.28 -12.78
CA PHE A 173 7.12 -12.63 -12.68
C PHE A 173 8.11 -13.70 -13.14
N VAL A 174 8.88 -13.45 -14.21
CA VAL A 174 9.97 -14.35 -14.60
C VAL A 174 10.96 -14.54 -13.45
N LEU A 175 11.32 -13.46 -12.75
CA LEU A 175 12.20 -13.54 -11.57
C LEU A 175 11.54 -14.32 -10.43
N LEU A 176 10.28 -14.05 -10.09
CA LEU A 176 9.55 -14.76 -9.04
C LEU A 176 9.45 -16.26 -9.32
N ASP A 177 9.19 -16.64 -10.57
CA ASP A 177 9.10 -18.05 -10.99
C ASP A 177 10.47 -18.75 -10.84
N ARG A 178 11.56 -18.09 -11.24
CA ARG A 178 12.93 -18.63 -11.10
C ARG A 178 13.39 -18.75 -9.65
N LEU A 179 12.82 -17.93 -8.77
CA LEU A 179 13.10 -17.92 -7.34
C LEU A 179 12.13 -18.76 -6.52
N ASP A 180 11.15 -19.42 -7.16
CA ASP A 180 10.09 -20.21 -6.52
C ASP A 180 9.28 -19.43 -5.49
N VAL A 181 8.97 -18.17 -5.81
CA VAL A 181 8.21 -17.26 -4.94
C VAL A 181 6.72 -17.25 -5.28
N ALA A 182 6.36 -17.08 -6.54
CA ALA A 182 4.97 -17.16 -6.99
C ALA A 182 4.69 -18.56 -7.55
N PRO A 183 3.50 -19.15 -7.28
CA PRO A 183 3.09 -20.37 -7.95
C PRO A 183 3.03 -20.11 -9.47
N HIS A 184 3.57 -21.06 -10.22
CA HIS A 184 3.53 -21.07 -11.67
C HIS A 184 2.45 -22.07 -12.10
N PRO A 185 1.47 -21.67 -12.93
CA PRO A 185 0.35 -22.55 -13.31
C PRO A 185 0.81 -23.88 -13.93
N ASP A 186 1.87 -23.89 -14.75
CA ASP A 186 2.41 -25.11 -15.36
C ASP A 186 3.33 -25.97 -14.46
N ARG A 187 3.72 -25.50 -13.27
CA ARG A 187 4.68 -26.24 -12.42
C ARG A 187 4.00 -27.33 -11.60
N GLU A 188 2.73 -27.15 -11.23
CA GLU A 188 1.93 -28.20 -10.57
C GLU A 188 1.72 -29.43 -11.46
N LEU A 189 1.71 -29.26 -12.78
CA LEU A 189 1.56 -30.34 -13.76
C LEU A 189 2.84 -31.18 -13.98
N ARG A 190 4.00 -30.73 -13.51
CA ARG A 190 5.30 -31.39 -13.77
C ARG A 190 5.84 -32.22 -12.59
N VAL A 191 5.22 -32.15 -11.41
CA VAL A 191 5.66 -32.91 -10.22
C VAL A 191 4.96 -34.28 -10.13
N GLY A 192 4.01 -34.57 -11.03
CA GLY A 192 3.28 -35.85 -11.10
C GLY A 192 3.69 -36.79 -12.23
N GLY A 193 4.97 -36.81 -12.62
CA GLY A 193 5.52 -37.68 -13.68
C GLY A 193 6.60 -38.62 -13.19
#